data_AF-A0A0J7KCN3-F1
#
_entry.id   AF-A0A0J7KCN3-F1
#
_cell.length_a   1.000
_cell.length_b   1.000
_cell.length_c   1.000
_cell.angle_alpha   90.00
_cell.angle_beta   90.00
_cell.angle_gamma   90.00
#
_symmetry.space_group_name_H-M   'P 1'
#
loop_
_entity.id
_entity.type
_entity.pdbx_description
1 polymer ?
#
loop_
_entity_poly.entity_id
_entity_poly.type
_entity_poly.pdbx_seq_one_letter_code
_entity_poly.pdbx_strand_id
1 'polypeptide(L)'
;MVQGAGAAEQITEAINGMGALSNPPDVLIVGRGGGSLEDLMAFNEESVIRAVFQCPIPIISAVGHETDTTLIDFVSDRRAPTPTAAAEMAVPLRSEILSDIAHRDARLRQGLGRYLQNKHLALEHRAGRLPNLQHLLDGIKMRLEDRSQRLSEALPSYLKHLRQQVEQEGRNLKPMAQNALRMAEGNLKTIPSPIAPTRRLLVSKQKLLESKGLQLEALSPKAILERGFILVEDAQGKIRSRSSEIPKNSKVKLVFFDGKRDALLEDKKTEELPKKKIHKQKGLPLENGNPSLF
;
A
#
# COMPACT_ATOMS: atom_id res chain seq x y z
N MET A 1 33.55 21.80 -105.63
CA MET A 1 33.10 23.18 -105.94
C MET A 1 31.62 23.11 -106.29
N VAL A 2 30.80 24.07 -105.86
CA VAL A 2 29.32 24.00 -105.92
C VAL A 2 28.76 24.62 -107.22
N GLN A 3 29.57 24.71 -108.28
CA GLN A 3 29.21 25.41 -109.52
C GLN A 3 29.77 24.66 -110.75
N GLY A 4 29.03 24.68 -111.85
CA GLY A 4 29.43 24.11 -113.15
C GLY A 4 28.99 22.66 -113.42
N ALA A 5 29.35 22.16 -114.61
CA ALA A 5 29.06 20.79 -115.02
C ALA A 5 29.75 19.78 -114.07
N GLY A 6 28.96 18.95 -113.39
CA GLY A 6 29.43 17.98 -112.39
C GLY A 6 29.20 18.37 -110.92
N ALA A 7 28.59 19.53 -110.63
CA ALA A 7 28.31 19.95 -109.25
C ALA A 7 27.38 18.97 -108.50
N ALA A 8 26.35 18.46 -109.17
CA ALA A 8 25.40 17.49 -108.58
C ALA A 8 26.08 16.17 -108.17
N GLU A 9 27.01 15.68 -108.98
CA GLU A 9 27.80 14.47 -108.68
C GLU A 9 28.70 14.68 -107.46
N GLN A 10 29.40 15.82 -107.41
CA GLN A 10 30.25 16.17 -106.26
C GLN A 10 29.46 16.32 -104.96
N ILE A 11 28.27 16.95 -105.01
CA ILE A 11 27.39 17.07 -103.84
C ILE A 11 26.92 15.69 -103.38
N THR A 12 26.51 14.84 -104.32
CA THR A 12 26.08 13.46 -104.04
C THR A 12 27.19 12.64 -103.40
N GLU A 13 28.41 12.71 -103.95
CA GLU A 13 29.58 12.02 -103.42
C GLU A 13 29.95 12.54 -102.02
N ALA A 14 29.88 13.85 -101.80
CA ALA A 14 30.14 14.44 -100.49
C ALA A 14 29.12 13.99 -99.43
N ILE A 15 27.82 13.97 -99.75
CA ILE A 15 26.77 13.53 -98.82
C ILE A 15 26.96 12.05 -98.47
N ASN A 16 27.13 11.20 -99.49
CA ASN A 16 27.36 9.76 -99.28
C ASN A 16 28.67 9.50 -98.51
N GLY A 17 29.73 10.24 -98.82
CA GLY A 17 31.01 10.17 -98.13
C GLY A 17 30.91 10.54 -96.66
N MET A 18 30.19 11.61 -96.33
CA MET A 18 29.95 12.02 -94.93
C MET A 18 29.13 10.99 -94.17
N GLY A 19 28.09 10.42 -94.81
CA GLY A 19 27.29 9.34 -94.23
C GLY A 19 28.06 8.02 -94.00
N ALA A 20 29.14 7.79 -94.76
CA ALA A 20 29.97 6.60 -94.67
C ALA A 20 31.18 6.74 -93.72
N LEU A 21 31.36 7.89 -93.06
CA LEU A 21 32.44 8.10 -92.09
C LEU A 21 32.30 7.16 -90.89
N SER A 22 33.43 6.69 -90.37
CA SER A 22 33.46 5.88 -89.14
C SER A 22 33.02 6.66 -87.89
N ASN A 23 33.17 7.97 -87.91
CA ASN A 23 32.64 8.88 -86.90
C ASN A 23 31.89 10.03 -87.61
N PRO A 24 30.60 9.83 -87.94
CA PRO A 24 29.82 10.83 -88.65
C PRO A 24 29.52 12.05 -87.77
N PRO A 25 29.32 13.25 -88.34
CA PRO A 25 28.86 14.41 -87.59
C PRO A 25 27.41 14.23 -87.11
N ASP A 26 27.02 14.98 -86.07
CA ASP A 26 25.66 14.97 -85.51
C ASP A 26 24.63 15.59 -86.46
N VAL A 27 25.06 16.55 -87.29
CA VAL A 27 24.23 17.26 -88.27
C VAL A 27 25.07 17.60 -89.49
N LEU A 28 24.46 17.55 -90.67
CA LEU A 28 25.06 17.99 -91.92
C LEU A 28 24.31 19.23 -92.43
N ILE A 29 25.06 20.27 -92.82
CA ILE A 29 24.48 21.45 -93.47
C ILE A 29 24.86 21.41 -94.94
N VAL A 30 23.86 21.30 -95.81
CA VAL A 30 24.05 21.41 -97.25
C VAL A 30 23.62 22.80 -97.65
N GLY A 31 24.60 23.67 -97.91
CA GLY A 31 24.34 25.08 -98.15
C GLY A 31 25.12 25.65 -99.32
N ARG A 32 24.58 26.74 -99.86
CA ARG A 32 25.27 27.60 -100.82
C ARG A 32 25.00 29.05 -100.45
N GLY A 33 26.04 29.88 -100.51
CA GLY A 33 25.90 31.33 -100.40
C GLY A 33 25.16 31.93 -101.61
N GLY A 34 25.04 33.26 -101.68
CA GLY A 34 24.39 33.91 -102.82
C GLY A 34 25.04 33.57 -104.18
N GLY A 35 24.24 33.61 -105.24
CA GLY A 35 24.69 33.50 -106.64
C GLY A 35 23.52 33.27 -107.61
N SER A 36 23.82 32.95 -108.88
CA SER A 36 22.78 32.83 -109.93
C SER A 36 21.86 31.62 -109.74
N LEU A 37 20.68 31.68 -110.37
CA LEU A 37 19.67 30.61 -110.37
C LEU A 37 20.19 29.31 -111.00
N GLU A 38 21.00 29.43 -112.06
CA GLU A 38 21.64 28.32 -112.80
C GLU A 38 22.41 27.37 -111.89
N ASP A 39 22.90 27.95 -110.82
CA ASP A 39 23.92 27.45 -109.96
C ASP A 39 23.23 26.84 -108.71
N LEU A 40 21.90 27.07 -108.56
CA LEU A 40 20.98 26.34 -107.67
C LEU A 40 20.45 25.06 -108.33
N MET A 41 20.54 24.92 -109.67
CA MET A 41 19.96 23.78 -110.38
C MET A 41 20.60 22.44 -109.99
N ALA A 42 21.86 22.43 -109.59
CA ALA A 42 22.52 21.22 -109.09
C ALA A 42 21.81 20.60 -107.86
N PHE A 43 21.09 21.41 -107.08
CA PHE A 43 20.32 20.97 -105.92
C PHE A 43 18.91 20.47 -106.25
N ASN A 44 18.50 20.56 -107.52
CA ASN A 44 17.26 19.99 -108.06
C ASN A 44 17.48 18.63 -108.75
N GLU A 45 18.73 18.18 -108.89
CA GLU A 45 19.04 16.92 -109.55
C GLU A 45 18.59 15.70 -108.72
N GLU A 46 18.08 14.67 -109.41
CA GLU A 46 17.56 13.47 -108.77
C GLU A 46 18.62 12.75 -107.92
N SER A 47 19.88 12.74 -108.38
CA SER A 47 21.00 12.13 -107.66
C SER A 47 21.21 12.75 -106.28
N VAL A 48 21.18 14.08 -106.20
CA VAL A 48 21.34 14.82 -104.94
C VAL A 48 20.15 14.57 -104.02
N ILE A 49 18.93 14.63 -104.56
CA ILE A 49 17.70 14.36 -103.79
C ILE A 49 17.74 12.95 -103.17
N ARG A 50 18.09 11.93 -103.96
CA ARG A 50 18.19 10.55 -103.46
C ARG A 50 19.28 10.41 -102.40
N ALA A 51 20.41 11.07 -102.57
CA ALA A 51 21.49 11.04 -101.59
C ALA A 51 21.07 11.68 -100.25
N VAL A 52 20.40 12.83 -100.29
CA VAL A 52 19.85 13.49 -99.09
C VAL A 52 18.83 12.60 -98.41
N PHE A 53 17.88 12.03 -99.16
CA PHE A 53 16.84 11.16 -98.61
C PHE A 53 17.39 9.89 -97.96
N GLN A 54 18.50 9.35 -98.48
CA GLN A 54 19.13 8.14 -97.96
C GLN A 54 20.18 8.40 -96.88
N CYS A 55 20.52 9.66 -96.61
CA CYS A 55 21.54 10.02 -95.63
C CYS A 55 21.07 9.68 -94.21
N PRO A 56 21.89 8.97 -93.39
CA PRO A 56 21.52 8.66 -92.01
C PRO A 56 21.73 9.85 -91.05
N ILE A 57 22.47 10.87 -91.47
CA ILE A 57 22.77 12.07 -90.67
C ILE A 57 21.69 13.11 -90.93
N PRO A 58 21.10 13.76 -89.92
CA PRO A 58 20.13 14.83 -90.11
C PRO A 58 20.69 15.97 -90.97
N ILE A 59 19.94 16.39 -91.99
CA ILE A 59 20.37 17.41 -92.96
C ILE A 59 19.57 18.70 -92.81
N ILE A 60 20.29 19.82 -92.70
CA ILE A 60 19.72 21.17 -92.84
C ILE A 60 20.08 21.71 -94.23
N SER A 61 19.09 21.98 -95.07
CA SER A 61 19.31 22.69 -96.34
C SER A 61 19.42 24.19 -96.09
N ALA A 62 20.40 24.82 -96.75
CA ALA A 62 20.68 26.23 -96.65
C ALA A 62 21.05 26.79 -98.04
N VAL A 63 20.18 26.52 -99.01
CA VAL A 63 20.40 26.77 -100.44
C VAL A 63 19.49 27.92 -100.90
N GLY A 64 20.07 29.07 -101.28
CA GLY A 64 19.33 30.23 -101.76
C GLY A 64 18.82 31.17 -100.64
N HIS A 65 17.97 32.15 -101.00
CA HIS A 65 17.27 33.01 -100.04
C HIS A 65 15.82 32.52 -99.81
N GLU A 66 15.06 33.17 -98.93
CA GLU A 66 13.68 32.75 -98.62
C GLU A 66 12.80 32.50 -99.86
N THR A 67 12.99 33.25 -100.94
CA THR A 67 12.24 33.15 -102.21
C THR A 67 12.65 32.01 -103.14
N ASP A 68 13.87 31.50 -103.00
CA ASP A 68 14.41 30.46 -103.86
C ASP A 68 14.12 29.11 -103.20
N THR A 69 13.17 28.36 -103.73
CA THR A 69 12.85 27.01 -103.25
C THR A 69 13.45 25.99 -104.18
N THR A 70 14.17 25.03 -103.61
CA THR A 70 14.84 23.94 -104.34
C THR A 70 14.30 22.59 -103.87
N LEU A 71 14.44 21.55 -104.69
CA LEU A 71 13.93 20.22 -104.36
C LEU A 71 14.63 19.62 -103.14
N ILE A 72 15.91 19.95 -102.91
CA ILE A 72 16.62 19.54 -101.69
C ILE A 72 15.94 20.06 -100.41
N ASP A 73 15.29 21.22 -100.45
CA ASP A 73 14.62 21.81 -99.29
C ASP A 73 13.41 20.99 -98.82
N PHE A 74 12.82 20.20 -99.72
CA PHE A 74 11.68 19.34 -99.40
C PHE A 74 12.10 17.97 -98.86
N VAL A 75 13.36 17.62 -99.05
CA VAL A 75 13.91 16.30 -98.72
C VAL A 75 14.81 16.37 -97.50
N SER A 76 15.32 17.56 -97.16
CA SER A 76 16.05 17.83 -95.92
C SER A 76 15.13 17.82 -94.70
N ASP A 77 15.69 17.52 -93.51
CA ASP A 77 14.94 17.53 -92.25
C ASP A 77 14.52 18.94 -91.84
N ARG A 78 15.33 19.93 -92.18
CA ARG A 78 15.06 21.36 -91.95
C ARG A 78 15.57 22.20 -93.11
N ARG A 79 14.84 23.27 -93.39
CA ARG A 79 15.28 24.37 -94.26
C ARG A 79 15.70 25.56 -93.42
N ALA A 80 16.83 26.17 -93.78
CA ALA A 80 17.30 27.45 -93.30
C ALA A 80 17.47 28.42 -94.48
N PRO A 81 17.18 29.71 -94.30
CA PRO A 81 17.26 30.70 -95.39
C PRO A 81 18.69 31.08 -95.76
N THR A 82 19.69 30.78 -94.92
CA THR A 82 21.11 31.06 -95.18
C THR A 82 21.99 30.03 -94.45
N PRO A 83 23.24 29.83 -94.90
CA PRO A 83 24.19 28.96 -94.18
C PRO A 83 24.45 29.41 -92.74
N THR A 84 24.42 30.72 -92.45
CA THR A 84 24.54 31.23 -91.08
C THR A 84 23.33 30.88 -90.23
N ALA A 85 22.11 31.01 -90.76
CA ALA A 85 20.90 30.59 -90.06
C ALA A 85 20.87 29.07 -89.79
N ALA A 86 21.42 28.27 -90.71
CA ALA A 86 21.58 26.83 -90.49
C ALA A 86 22.55 26.54 -89.34
N ALA A 87 23.65 27.27 -89.24
CA ALA A 87 24.61 27.14 -88.14
C ALA A 87 24.00 27.56 -86.79
N GLU A 88 23.23 28.65 -86.76
CA GLU A 88 22.49 29.10 -85.57
C GLU A 88 21.40 28.10 -85.14
N MET A 89 20.79 27.39 -86.10
CA MET A 89 19.84 26.32 -85.81
C MET A 89 20.52 25.07 -85.26
N ALA A 90 21.71 24.75 -85.77
CA ALA A 90 22.46 23.56 -85.37
C ALA A 90 23.12 23.70 -84.00
N VAL A 91 23.56 24.91 -83.64
CA VAL A 91 24.37 25.13 -82.43
C VAL A 91 23.73 26.21 -81.55
N PRO A 92 23.44 25.93 -80.27
CA PRO A 92 22.87 26.92 -79.35
C PRO A 92 23.78 28.15 -79.19
N LEU A 93 23.16 29.32 -79.07
CA LEU A 93 23.87 30.58 -78.88
C LEU A 93 24.58 30.61 -77.52
N ARG A 94 25.87 31.00 -77.52
CA ARG A 94 26.66 31.11 -76.29
C ARG A 94 25.99 32.00 -75.23
N SER A 95 25.35 33.09 -75.66
CA SER A 95 24.62 34.01 -74.77
C SER A 95 23.44 33.33 -74.06
N GLU A 96 22.70 32.47 -74.75
CA GLU A 96 21.59 31.71 -74.17
C GLU A 96 22.09 30.72 -73.12
N ILE A 97 23.18 29.99 -73.43
CA ILE A 97 23.80 29.06 -72.48
C ILE A 97 24.27 29.79 -71.22
N LEU A 98 24.91 30.97 -71.38
CA LEU A 98 25.35 31.78 -70.25
C LEU A 98 24.18 32.29 -69.42
N SER A 99 23.09 32.71 -70.07
CA SER A 99 21.85 33.13 -69.41
C SER A 99 21.24 31.97 -68.59
N ASP A 100 21.17 30.78 -69.18
CA ASP A 100 20.67 29.57 -68.54
C ASP A 100 21.51 29.16 -67.32
N ILE A 101 22.83 29.23 -67.44
CA ILE A 101 23.75 28.95 -66.33
C ILE A 101 23.53 29.97 -65.21
N ALA A 102 23.44 31.27 -65.53
CA ALA A 102 23.20 32.31 -64.54
C ALA A 102 21.85 32.13 -63.84
N HIS A 103 20.80 31.77 -64.58
CA HIS A 103 19.48 31.50 -64.02
C HIS A 103 19.49 30.28 -63.09
N ARG A 104 20.18 29.21 -63.48
CA ARG A 104 20.34 28.00 -62.64
C ARG A 104 21.15 28.29 -61.39
N ASP A 105 22.22 29.08 -61.46
CA ASP A 105 23.03 29.49 -60.31
C ASP A 105 22.20 30.32 -59.32
N ALA A 106 21.44 31.31 -59.81
CA ALA A 106 20.57 32.13 -58.97
C ALA A 106 19.53 31.27 -58.23
N ARG A 107 18.89 30.33 -58.93
CA ARG A 107 17.93 29.38 -58.33
C ARG A 107 18.59 28.50 -57.28
N LEU A 108 19.79 27.98 -57.55
CA LEU A 108 20.54 27.15 -56.60
C LEU A 108 20.86 27.93 -55.32
N ARG A 109 21.42 29.14 -55.45
CA ARG A 109 21.76 30.01 -54.30
C ARG A 109 20.53 30.34 -53.47
N GLN A 110 19.42 30.69 -54.10
CA GLN A 110 18.18 31.00 -53.41
C GLN A 110 17.59 29.76 -52.70
N GLY A 111 17.70 28.58 -53.30
CA GLY A 111 17.28 27.32 -52.69
C GLY A 111 18.13 26.95 -51.49
N LEU A 112 19.46 27.07 -51.61
CA LEU A 112 20.40 26.80 -50.54
C LEU A 112 20.22 27.77 -49.36
N GLY A 113 20.04 29.07 -49.64
CA GLY A 113 19.77 30.08 -48.62
C GLY A 113 18.51 29.75 -47.81
N ARG A 114 17.41 29.43 -48.48
CA ARG A 114 16.16 29.00 -47.82
C ARG A 114 16.35 27.71 -47.01
N TYR A 115 17.08 26.73 -47.53
CA TYR A 115 17.36 25.49 -46.82
C TYR A 115 18.13 25.74 -45.52
N LEU A 116 19.23 26.51 -45.58
CA LEU A 116 20.05 26.83 -44.43
C LEU A 116 19.28 27.64 -43.38
N GLN A 117 18.49 28.64 -43.80
CA GLN A 117 17.65 29.42 -42.90
C GLN A 117 16.64 28.54 -42.16
N ASN A 118 15.96 27.63 -42.87
CA ASN A 118 15.02 26.70 -42.25
C ASN A 118 15.69 25.75 -41.26
N LYS A 119 16.90 25.27 -41.58
CA LYS A 119 17.68 24.43 -40.66
C LYS A 119 18.15 25.20 -39.43
N HIS A 120 18.54 26.46 -39.60
CA HIS A 120 18.94 27.34 -38.51
C HIS A 120 17.78 27.59 -37.55
N LEU A 121 16.62 28.03 -38.07
CA LEU A 121 15.41 28.23 -37.26
C LEU A 121 14.97 26.95 -36.54
N ALA A 122 15.02 25.80 -37.21
CA ALA A 122 14.69 24.52 -36.59
C ALA A 122 15.66 24.17 -35.45
N LEU A 123 16.94 24.51 -35.58
CA LEU A 123 17.95 24.32 -34.56
C LEU A 123 17.72 25.28 -33.39
N GLU A 124 17.46 26.56 -33.64
CA GLU A 124 17.14 27.55 -32.61
C GLU A 124 15.88 27.17 -31.82
N HIS A 125 14.82 26.74 -32.50
CA HIS A 125 13.61 26.25 -31.83
C HIS A 125 13.87 25.02 -30.96
N ARG A 126 14.72 24.08 -31.40
CA ARG A 126 15.09 22.92 -30.58
C ARG A 126 15.99 23.32 -29.42
N ALA A 127 16.94 24.23 -29.65
CA ALA A 127 17.81 24.76 -28.62
C ALA A 127 17.03 25.51 -27.54
N GLY A 128 16.04 26.32 -27.93
CA GLY A 128 15.15 27.03 -26.99
C GLY A 128 14.22 26.11 -26.20
N ARG A 129 14.00 24.86 -26.65
CA ARG A 129 13.27 23.84 -25.90
C ARG A 129 14.13 23.10 -24.88
N LEU A 130 15.45 23.22 -24.94
CA LEU A 130 16.30 22.67 -23.90
C LEU A 130 16.00 23.44 -22.61
N PRO A 131 15.54 22.76 -21.55
CA PRO A 131 15.31 23.41 -20.28
C PRO A 131 16.63 24.01 -19.78
N ASN A 132 16.57 25.23 -19.27
CA ASN A 132 17.73 25.89 -18.69
C ASN A 132 18.29 24.97 -17.58
N LEU A 133 19.56 24.61 -17.71
CA LEU A 133 20.25 23.74 -16.76
C LEU A 133 20.08 24.25 -15.32
N GLN A 134 20.10 25.57 -15.13
CA GLN A 134 19.90 26.18 -13.82
C GLN A 134 18.53 25.83 -13.24
N HIS A 135 17.45 25.94 -14.01
CA HIS A 135 16.10 25.59 -13.54
C HIS A 135 15.96 24.10 -13.21
N LEU A 136 16.59 23.21 -13.99
CA LEU A 136 16.62 21.78 -13.65
C LEU A 136 17.35 21.54 -12.32
N LEU A 137 18.49 22.21 -12.12
CA LEU A 137 19.28 22.10 -10.88
C LEU A 137 18.53 22.68 -9.69
N ASP A 138 17.85 23.82 -9.85
CA ASP A 138 17.06 24.44 -8.79
C ASP A 138 15.93 23.51 -8.34
N GLY A 139 15.26 22.84 -9.28
CA GLY A 139 14.23 21.84 -8.95
C GLY A 139 14.79 20.60 -8.24
N ILE A 140 16.05 20.22 -8.48
CA ILE A 140 16.71 19.14 -7.73
C ILE A 140 17.14 19.61 -6.34
N LYS A 141 17.72 20.82 -6.24
CA LYS A 141 18.13 21.43 -4.96
C LYS A 141 16.94 21.59 -4.02
N MET A 142 15.84 22.16 -4.50
CA MET A 142 14.64 22.36 -3.68
C MET A 142 14.06 21.04 -3.18
N ARG A 143 14.10 19.97 -3.99
CA ARG A 143 13.69 18.63 -3.56
C ARG A 143 14.65 18.05 -2.52
N LEU A 144 15.95 18.24 -2.70
CA LEU A 144 16.95 17.77 -1.73
C LEU A 144 16.79 18.48 -0.39
N GLU A 145 16.56 19.80 -0.40
CA GLU A 145 16.31 20.62 0.78
C GLU A 145 15.03 20.18 1.51
N ASP A 146 13.91 20.02 0.80
CA ASP A 146 12.64 19.53 1.38
C ASP A 146 12.82 18.15 2.04
N ARG A 147 13.53 17.22 1.39
CA ARG A 147 13.80 15.89 1.96
C ARG A 147 14.74 15.96 3.17
N SER A 148 15.77 16.79 3.12
CA SER A 148 16.71 17.00 4.21
C SER A 148 16.01 17.60 5.44
N GLN A 149 15.16 18.59 5.23
CA GLN A 149 14.38 19.21 6.31
C GLN A 149 13.41 18.22 6.95
N ARG A 150 12.63 17.49 6.16
CA ARG A 150 11.70 16.47 6.68
C ARG A 150 12.42 15.40 7.49
N LEU A 151 13.58 14.93 7.02
CA LEU A 151 14.39 13.96 7.76
C LEU A 151 14.87 14.54 9.09
N SER A 152 15.35 15.78 9.07
CA SER A 152 15.85 16.49 10.26
C SER A 152 14.76 16.73 11.31
N GLU A 153 13.51 16.88 10.90
CA GLU A 153 12.35 17.06 11.81
C GLU A 153 11.74 15.73 12.27
N ALA A 154 11.68 14.73 11.39
CA ALA A 154 11.09 13.43 11.69
C ALA A 154 11.97 12.61 12.64
N LEU A 155 13.29 12.66 12.50
CA LEU A 155 14.20 11.84 13.30
C LEU A 155 14.14 12.17 14.81
N PRO A 156 14.22 13.44 15.25
CA PRO A 156 14.05 13.78 16.67
C PRO A 156 12.67 13.41 17.21
N SER A 157 11.63 13.61 16.41
CA SER A 157 10.25 13.28 16.78
C SER A 157 10.08 11.76 16.98
N TYR A 158 10.67 10.96 16.11
CA TYR A 158 10.69 9.50 16.21
C TYR A 158 11.48 9.01 17.43
N LEU A 159 12.67 9.58 17.68
CA LEU A 159 13.47 9.26 18.87
C LEU A 159 12.76 9.65 20.17
N LYS A 160 12.04 10.77 20.18
CA LYS A 160 11.21 11.19 21.32
C LYS A 160 10.08 10.21 21.56
N HIS A 161 9.41 9.75 20.51
CA HIS A 161 8.34 8.76 20.62
C HIS A 161 8.84 7.43 21.20
N LEU A 162 9.97 6.91 20.70
CA LEU A 162 10.60 5.70 21.23
C LEU A 162 10.99 5.87 22.70
N ARG A 163 11.58 7.02 23.08
CA ARG A 163 11.91 7.29 24.49
C ARG A 163 10.66 7.30 25.36
N GLN A 164 9.57 7.92 24.90
CA GLN A 164 8.30 7.95 25.63
C GLN A 164 7.68 6.56 25.79
N GLN A 165 7.76 5.70 24.77
CA GLN A 165 7.28 4.31 24.88
C GLN A 165 8.06 3.54 25.96
N VAL A 166 9.40 3.63 25.94
CA VAL A 166 10.26 2.99 26.97
C VAL A 166 9.97 3.55 28.37
N GLU A 167 9.79 4.86 28.51
CA GLU A 167 9.42 5.46 29.78
C GLU A 167 8.05 5.01 30.26
N GLN A 168 7.06 4.87 29.37
CA GLN A 168 5.71 4.46 29.73
C GLN A 168 5.68 3.00 30.19
N GLU A 169 6.38 2.11 29.50
CA GLU A 169 6.53 0.72 29.91
C GLU A 169 7.29 0.63 31.25
N GLY A 170 8.37 1.41 31.42
CA GLY A 170 9.13 1.48 32.66
C GLY A 170 8.34 2.03 33.85
N ARG A 171 7.47 3.02 33.63
CA ARG A 171 6.60 3.61 34.67
C ARG A 171 5.63 2.61 35.26
N ASN A 172 5.21 1.60 34.50
CA ASN A 172 4.30 0.56 34.98
C ASN A 172 5.00 -0.50 35.83
N LEU A 173 6.32 -0.69 35.67
CA LEU A 173 7.06 -1.72 36.41
C LEU A 173 7.13 -1.42 37.92
N LYS A 174 7.37 -0.17 38.32
CA LYS A 174 7.48 0.22 39.74
C LYS A 174 6.17 0.02 40.53
N PRO A 175 5.00 0.52 40.07
CA PRO A 175 3.73 0.28 40.77
C PRO A 175 3.31 -1.19 40.68
N MET A 176 3.61 -1.91 39.59
CA MET A 176 3.34 -3.35 39.53
C MET A 176 4.14 -4.13 40.57
N ALA A 177 5.44 -3.85 40.71
CA ALA A 177 6.29 -4.45 41.74
C ALA A 177 5.82 -4.08 43.16
N GLN A 178 5.45 -2.83 43.40
CA GLN A 178 4.92 -2.38 44.70
C GLN A 178 3.57 -3.02 45.03
N ASN A 179 2.67 -3.16 44.05
CA ASN A 179 1.40 -3.84 44.23
C ASN A 179 1.60 -5.34 44.49
N ALA A 180 2.53 -5.98 43.80
CA ALA A 180 2.89 -7.37 44.04
C ALA A 180 3.47 -7.57 45.46
N LEU A 181 4.36 -6.68 45.91
CA LEU A 181 4.87 -6.67 47.28
C LEU A 181 3.76 -6.45 48.31
N ARG A 182 2.87 -5.47 48.08
CA ARG A 182 1.74 -5.18 48.97
C ARG A 182 0.76 -6.36 49.05
N MET A 183 0.52 -7.05 47.93
CA MET A 183 -0.29 -8.27 47.90
C MET A 183 0.40 -9.41 48.69
N ALA A 184 1.71 -9.57 48.54
CA ALA A 184 2.48 -10.56 49.30
C ALA A 184 2.47 -10.26 50.82
N GLU A 185 2.64 -8.99 51.22
CA GLU A 185 2.51 -8.54 52.61
C GLU A 185 1.10 -8.73 53.16
N GLY A 186 0.07 -8.42 52.36
CA GLY A 186 -1.33 -8.65 52.72
C GLY A 186 -1.60 -10.14 52.95
N ASN A 187 -1.12 -11.00 52.06
CA ASN A 187 -1.24 -12.45 52.21
C ASN A 187 -0.53 -12.93 53.49
N LEU A 188 0.66 -12.42 53.81
CA LEU A 188 1.36 -12.74 55.06
C LEU A 188 0.54 -12.34 56.31
N LYS A 189 -0.12 -11.17 56.29
CA LYS A 189 -0.99 -10.70 57.39
C LYS A 189 -2.28 -11.52 57.51
N THR A 190 -2.71 -12.15 56.43
CA THR A 190 -3.95 -12.95 56.38
C THR A 190 -3.71 -14.41 56.75
N ILE A 191 -2.45 -14.85 56.91
CA ILE A 191 -2.13 -16.16 57.50
C ILE A 191 -2.71 -16.16 58.92
N PRO A 192 -3.77 -16.93 59.20
CA PRO A 192 -4.42 -16.88 60.51
C PRO A 192 -3.43 -17.38 61.55
N SER A 193 -3.10 -16.54 62.53
CA SER A 193 -2.33 -16.97 63.69
C SER A 193 -3.05 -18.18 64.32
N PRO A 194 -2.41 -19.35 64.46
CA PRO A 194 -3.04 -20.57 64.98
C PRO A 194 -3.56 -20.42 66.43
N ILE A 195 -3.28 -19.29 67.06
CA ILE A 195 -3.57 -18.99 68.46
C ILE A 195 -5.07 -18.72 68.70
N ALA A 196 -5.76 -18.06 67.77
CA ALA A 196 -7.17 -17.67 67.97
C ALA A 196 -8.16 -18.87 68.03
N PRO A 197 -8.16 -19.83 67.09
CA PRO A 197 -9.03 -21.00 67.18
C PRO A 197 -8.68 -21.90 68.38
N THR A 198 -7.39 -22.02 68.71
CA THR A 198 -6.90 -22.81 69.85
C THR A 198 -7.41 -22.24 71.18
N ARG A 199 -7.39 -20.90 71.34
CA ARG A 199 -7.92 -20.24 72.55
C ARG A 199 -9.42 -20.45 72.72
N ARG A 200 -10.21 -20.38 71.63
CA ARG A 200 -11.66 -20.65 71.69
C ARG A 200 -11.96 -22.09 72.10
N LEU A 201 -11.19 -23.05 71.58
CA LEU A 201 -11.33 -24.46 71.94
C LEU A 201 -11.07 -24.68 73.44
N LEU A 202 -9.99 -24.09 73.98
CA LEU A 202 -9.66 -24.18 75.41
C LEU A 202 -10.79 -23.63 76.31
N VAL A 203 -11.33 -22.46 75.99
CA VAL A 203 -12.43 -21.86 76.77
C VAL A 203 -13.68 -22.74 76.75
N SER A 204 -14.01 -23.35 75.60
CA SER A 204 -15.17 -24.24 75.50
C SER A 204 -15.03 -25.52 76.35
N LYS A 205 -13.81 -26.07 76.44
CA LYS A 205 -13.52 -27.26 77.26
C LYS A 205 -13.58 -26.95 78.75
N GLN A 206 -13.15 -25.76 79.17
CA GLN A 206 -13.27 -25.29 80.55
C GLN A 206 -14.73 -25.22 81.00
N LYS A 207 -15.60 -24.59 80.21
CA LYS A 207 -17.04 -24.49 80.52
C LYS A 207 -17.72 -25.86 80.61
N LEU A 208 -17.28 -26.82 79.79
CA LEU A 208 -17.82 -28.19 79.82
C LEU A 208 -17.39 -28.95 81.09
N LEU A 209 -16.18 -28.73 81.59
CA LEU A 209 -15.70 -29.30 82.86
C LEU A 209 -16.50 -28.76 84.04
N GLU A 210 -16.76 -27.46 84.04
CA GLU A 210 -17.50 -26.77 85.09
C GLU A 210 -18.95 -27.27 85.21
N SER A 211 -19.63 -27.46 84.07
CA SER A 211 -21.02 -27.97 84.07
C SER A 211 -21.13 -29.42 84.55
N LYS A 212 -20.13 -30.26 84.26
CA LYS A 212 -20.09 -31.64 84.79
C LYS A 212 -19.82 -31.69 86.30
N GLY A 213 -19.06 -30.74 86.84
CA GLY A 213 -18.84 -30.63 88.29
C GLY A 213 -20.15 -30.36 89.05
N LEU A 214 -20.95 -29.41 88.57
CA LEU A 214 -22.24 -29.06 89.18
C LEU A 214 -23.26 -30.22 89.16
N GLN A 215 -23.22 -31.06 88.11
CA GLN A 215 -24.09 -32.24 88.03
C GLN A 215 -23.72 -33.32 89.06
N LEU A 216 -22.42 -33.45 89.39
CA LEU A 216 -21.95 -34.40 90.39
C LEU A 216 -22.34 -33.98 91.81
N GLU A 217 -22.30 -32.68 92.12
CA GLU A 217 -22.71 -32.16 93.42
C GLU A 217 -24.21 -32.34 93.69
N ALA A 218 -25.05 -32.14 92.68
CA ALA A 218 -26.52 -32.27 92.78
C ALA A 218 -27.01 -33.71 93.04
N LEU A 219 -26.20 -34.72 92.69
CA LEU A 219 -26.51 -36.14 92.90
C LEU A 219 -25.90 -36.71 94.19
N SER A 220 -25.24 -35.90 95.02
CA SER A 220 -24.59 -36.40 96.24
C SER A 220 -25.60 -36.62 97.39
N PRO A 221 -25.60 -37.79 98.05
CA PRO A 221 -26.53 -38.12 99.15
C PRO A 221 -26.46 -37.17 100.36
N LYS A 222 -25.35 -36.45 100.53
CA LYS A 222 -25.17 -35.47 101.63
C LYS A 222 -26.08 -34.24 101.48
N ALA A 223 -26.35 -33.80 100.25
CA ALA A 223 -27.25 -32.65 99.99
C ALA A 223 -28.73 -32.96 100.27
N ILE A 224 -29.11 -34.25 100.38
CA ILE A 224 -30.48 -34.68 100.67
C ILE A 224 -30.77 -34.58 102.19
N LEU A 225 -29.77 -34.77 103.05
CA LEU A 225 -29.90 -34.63 104.50
C LEU A 225 -29.99 -33.16 104.95
N GLU A 226 -29.32 -32.23 104.25
CA GLU A 226 -29.43 -30.77 104.51
C GLU A 226 -30.84 -30.21 104.26
N ARG A 227 -31.63 -30.85 103.41
CA ARG A 227 -32.98 -30.39 103.03
C ARG A 227 -34.09 -30.83 104.00
N GLY A 228 -33.74 -31.24 105.22
CA GLY A 228 -34.69 -31.49 106.31
C GLY A 228 -35.37 -32.86 106.28
N PHE A 229 -34.84 -33.82 105.53
CA PHE A 229 -35.32 -35.21 105.54
C PHE A 229 -34.59 -36.03 106.61
N ILE A 230 -35.36 -36.73 107.44
CA ILE A 230 -34.86 -37.57 108.52
C ILE A 230 -34.80 -39.02 108.03
N LEU A 231 -33.67 -39.68 108.23
CA LEU A 231 -33.50 -41.09 107.91
C LEU A 231 -33.91 -41.93 109.13
N VAL A 232 -34.91 -42.80 108.99
CA VAL A 232 -35.35 -43.69 110.07
C VAL A 232 -34.64 -45.04 109.94
N GLU A 233 -33.79 -45.36 110.91
CA GLU A 233 -33.08 -46.64 111.04
C GLU A 233 -33.76 -47.52 112.11
N ASP A 234 -34.07 -48.77 111.76
CA ASP A 234 -34.56 -49.77 112.72
C ASP A 234 -33.41 -50.26 113.63
N ALA A 235 -33.71 -51.03 114.68
CA ALA A 235 -32.71 -51.53 115.65
C ALA A 235 -31.54 -52.32 115.02
N GLN A 236 -31.69 -52.80 113.77
CA GLN A 236 -30.62 -53.45 112.99
C GLN A 236 -29.94 -52.53 111.95
N GLY A 237 -30.10 -51.20 112.02
CA GLY A 237 -29.39 -50.22 111.17
C GLY A 237 -29.89 -50.15 109.72
N LYS A 238 -31.09 -50.65 109.44
CA LYS A 238 -31.67 -50.68 108.09
C LYS A 238 -32.66 -49.53 107.90
N ILE A 239 -32.53 -48.80 106.80
CA ILE A 239 -33.35 -47.61 106.48
C ILE A 239 -34.75 -48.06 106.06
N ARG A 240 -35.78 -47.59 106.75
CA ARG A 240 -37.19 -47.92 106.46
C ARG A 240 -37.95 -46.66 106.06
N SER A 241 -38.39 -46.62 104.80
CA SER A 241 -39.07 -45.46 104.19
C SER A 241 -40.60 -45.49 104.30
N ARG A 242 -41.18 -46.57 104.83
CA ARG A 242 -42.64 -46.75 104.96
C ARG A 242 -43.02 -47.05 106.41
N SER A 243 -43.98 -46.27 106.94
CA SER A 243 -44.48 -46.40 108.31
C SER A 243 -45.13 -47.76 108.61
N SER A 244 -45.65 -48.47 107.59
CA SER A 244 -46.29 -49.78 107.72
C SER A 244 -45.34 -50.93 108.09
N GLU A 245 -44.03 -50.74 107.92
CA GLU A 245 -43.01 -51.79 108.08
C GLU A 245 -42.41 -51.84 109.49
N ILE A 246 -42.86 -50.96 110.40
CA ILE A 246 -42.32 -50.84 111.76
C ILE A 246 -43.34 -51.46 112.75
N PRO A 247 -42.96 -52.53 113.50
CA PRO A 247 -43.86 -53.16 114.46
C PRO A 247 -44.24 -52.21 115.60
N LYS A 248 -45.49 -52.31 116.08
CA LYS A 248 -46.04 -51.44 117.13
C LYS A 248 -45.18 -51.52 118.41
N ASN A 249 -44.93 -50.36 119.02
CA ASN A 249 -44.16 -50.19 120.27
C ASN A 249 -42.63 -50.43 120.19
N SER A 250 -42.01 -50.33 118.99
CA SER A 250 -40.55 -50.48 118.81
C SER A 250 -39.76 -49.16 118.96
N LYS A 251 -38.56 -49.23 119.56
CA LYS A 251 -37.59 -48.12 119.58
C LYS A 251 -36.93 -47.96 118.21
N VAL A 252 -36.98 -46.78 117.61
CA VAL A 252 -36.34 -46.45 116.32
C VAL A 252 -35.32 -45.33 116.46
N LYS A 253 -34.28 -45.34 115.61
CA LYS A 253 -33.25 -44.29 115.54
C LYS A 253 -33.53 -43.34 114.39
N LEU A 254 -33.62 -42.05 114.71
CA LEU A 254 -33.78 -40.96 113.75
C LEU A 254 -32.42 -40.31 113.52
N VAL A 255 -31.93 -40.34 112.28
CA VAL A 255 -30.68 -39.67 111.86
C VAL A 255 -31.02 -38.35 111.20
N PHE A 256 -30.64 -37.26 111.86
CA PHE A 256 -30.69 -35.90 111.35
C PHE A 256 -29.36 -35.52 110.70
N PHE A 257 -29.36 -34.40 109.97
CA PHE A 257 -28.15 -33.79 109.43
C PHE A 257 -27.08 -33.51 110.50
N ASP A 258 -27.50 -33.20 111.72
CA ASP A 258 -26.63 -32.78 112.83
C ASP A 258 -26.47 -33.82 113.96
N GLY A 259 -27.21 -34.94 113.96
CA GLY A 259 -27.11 -35.94 115.03
C GLY A 259 -28.13 -37.08 114.98
N LYS A 260 -27.97 -38.07 115.87
CA LYS A 260 -28.88 -39.22 116.00
C LYS A 260 -29.66 -39.17 117.32
N ARG A 261 -30.97 -39.44 117.30
CA ARG A 261 -31.81 -39.58 118.51
C ARG A 261 -32.70 -40.82 118.47
N ASP A 262 -32.92 -41.41 119.64
CA ASP A 262 -33.81 -42.56 119.83
C ASP A 262 -35.25 -42.08 120.09
N ALA A 263 -36.24 -42.72 119.47
CA ALA A 263 -37.67 -42.43 119.64
C ALA A 263 -38.49 -43.71 119.89
N LEU A 264 -39.53 -43.60 120.74
CA LEU A 264 -40.53 -44.63 121.01
C LEU A 264 -41.85 -44.23 120.33
N LEU A 265 -42.49 -45.17 119.62
CA LEU A 265 -43.75 -44.95 118.91
C LEU A 265 -44.94 -45.47 119.74
N GLU A 266 -45.84 -44.60 120.19
CA GLU A 266 -47.08 -44.94 120.94
C GLU A 266 -48.36 -44.97 120.07
N ASP A 267 -49.34 -45.78 120.48
CA ASP A 267 -50.60 -46.07 119.77
C ASP A 267 -51.69 -44.99 120.00
N LYS A 268 -52.00 -44.16 118.98
CA LYS A 268 -53.39 -43.95 118.49
C LYS A 268 -53.50 -42.96 117.31
N LYS A 269 -54.55 -43.22 116.53
CA LYS A 269 -55.17 -42.46 115.41
C LYS A 269 -54.39 -42.45 114.10
N THR A 270 -54.82 -43.37 113.24
CA THR A 270 -54.62 -43.36 111.79
C THR A 270 -55.19 -42.07 111.19
N GLU A 271 -54.34 -41.30 110.51
CA GLU A 271 -54.77 -40.38 109.45
C GLU A 271 -54.10 -40.84 108.15
N GLU A 272 -54.92 -41.41 107.25
CA GLU A 272 -54.53 -41.62 105.86
C GLU A 272 -54.42 -40.26 105.17
N LEU A 273 -53.27 -39.97 104.58
CA LEU A 273 -53.08 -38.86 103.64
C LEU A 273 -52.58 -39.35 102.28
N PRO A 274 -53.01 -38.70 101.20
CA PRO A 274 -53.32 -39.34 99.93
C PRO A 274 -52.18 -39.30 98.90
N LYS A 275 -52.21 -40.26 97.96
CA LYS A 275 -51.44 -40.25 96.72
C LYS A 275 -51.70 -38.96 95.93
N LYS A 276 -50.67 -38.17 95.64
CA LYS A 276 -50.78 -37.04 94.69
C LYS A 276 -50.01 -37.29 93.39
N LYS A 277 -50.77 -37.06 92.33
CA LYS A 277 -50.51 -37.33 90.90
C LYS A 277 -49.54 -36.31 90.29
N ILE A 278 -48.84 -36.79 89.27
CA ILE A 278 -48.00 -36.06 88.31
C ILE A 278 -48.85 -35.05 87.53
N HIS A 279 -48.36 -33.83 87.34
CA HIS A 279 -48.96 -32.84 86.44
C HIS A 279 -48.00 -32.39 85.33
N LYS A 280 -48.42 -32.65 84.09
CA LYS A 280 -47.98 -32.02 82.84
C LYS A 280 -48.72 -30.68 82.69
N GLN A 281 -48.04 -29.64 82.22
CA GLN A 281 -48.69 -28.49 81.58
C GLN A 281 -47.94 -28.01 80.32
N LYS A 282 -48.74 -27.59 79.34
CA LYS A 282 -48.44 -27.11 77.97
C LYS A 282 -48.44 -25.56 77.93
N GLY A 283 -47.51 -24.97 77.17
CA GLY A 283 -47.74 -24.03 76.05
C GLY A 283 -48.07 -22.53 76.26
N LEU A 284 -47.10 -21.66 75.87
CA LEU A 284 -47.14 -20.40 75.06
C LEU A 284 -48.04 -19.20 75.48
N PRO A 285 -47.89 -17.93 74.97
CA PRO A 285 -47.44 -17.49 73.62
C PRO A 285 -46.67 -16.12 73.49
N LEU A 286 -46.50 -15.72 72.22
CA LEU A 286 -45.96 -14.48 71.59
C LEU A 286 -46.75 -13.18 71.87
N GLU A 287 -46.13 -12.02 71.56
CA GLU A 287 -46.63 -10.71 71.03
C GLU A 287 -45.68 -9.55 71.52
N ASN A 288 -45.39 -8.42 70.87
CA ASN A 288 -45.77 -7.76 69.62
C ASN A 288 -44.82 -6.57 69.32
N GLY A 289 -44.63 -6.25 68.01
CA GLY A 289 -44.50 -4.92 67.37
C GLY A 289 -43.41 -3.89 67.78
N ASN A 290 -42.95 -2.95 66.95
CA ASN A 290 -43.25 -2.55 65.56
C ASN A 290 -42.18 -1.48 65.11
N PRO A 291 -42.35 -0.64 64.07
CA PRO A 291 -41.64 -0.65 62.78
C PRO A 291 -40.73 0.59 62.49
N SER A 292 -40.00 0.59 61.36
CA SER A 292 -39.84 1.70 60.37
C SER A 292 -38.43 1.82 59.77
N LEU A 293 -38.40 1.76 58.42
CA LEU A 293 -37.54 2.50 57.48
C LEU A 293 -36.57 3.54 58.08
N PHE A 294 -35.26 3.22 58.07
CA PHE A 294 -34.16 3.90 57.36
C PHE A 294 -32.92 3.00 57.41
#